data_AF-A0A534T6P1-F1
#
_entry.id   AF-A0A534T6P1-F1
#
_cell.length_a   1.000
_cell.length_b   1.000
_cell.length_c   1.000
_cell.angle_alpha   90.00
_cell.angle_beta   90.00
_cell.angle_gamma   90.00
#
_symmetry.space_group_name_H-M   'P 1'
#
loop_
_entity.id
_entity.type
_entity.pdbx_description
1 polymer ?
#
loop_
_entity_poly.entity_id
_entity_poly.type
_entity_poly.pdbx_seq_one_letter_code
_entity_poly.pdbx_strand_id
1 'polypeptide(L)'
;MKLAPARLLCLLLVASVAPAAATIRVGLYDFGAGSALLDHLIVSHGLDAAYTRYSPGSFGSVGDFSVQNVWLVPSYGGYTIYDGLRSNPTFQAGFAFSRVLLIGLDPDAHHPSSEASSTLMLNALQWVAQGSKPGLIVLADSYAHLDWLPPSWGVPVPATSCLDLVQIDPAQAGHPVNAGLTSAVLSNWGCSVHSYFSADIGGWTTLHRLSPGGEPITVVRELCVGGAGDCDGDGVA
;
A
#
# COMPACT_ATOMS: atom_id res chain seq x y z
N MET A 1 -31.04 66.26 -8.52
CA MET A 1 -30.20 65.08 -8.84
C MET A 1 -29.46 64.68 -7.58
N LYS A 2 -29.77 63.50 -7.00
CA LYS A 2 -29.04 62.95 -5.85
C LYS A 2 -28.23 61.76 -6.35
N LEU A 3 -26.91 61.83 -6.22
CA LEU A 3 -25.99 60.73 -6.52
C LEU A 3 -26.07 59.69 -5.38
N ALA A 4 -26.31 58.43 -5.73
CA ALA A 4 -26.22 57.30 -4.82
C ALA A 4 -24.76 56.85 -4.67
N PRO A 5 -24.30 56.44 -3.48
CA PRO A 5 -22.95 55.93 -3.30
C PRO A 5 -22.87 54.46 -3.76
N ALA A 6 -21.88 54.17 -4.60
CA ALA A 6 -21.52 52.80 -4.98
C ALA A 6 -20.87 52.10 -3.77
N ARG A 7 -21.49 51.00 -3.30
CA ARG A 7 -20.89 50.12 -2.30
C ARG A 7 -19.91 49.18 -3.00
N LEU A 8 -18.62 49.35 -2.70
CA LEU A 8 -17.58 48.41 -3.09
C LEU A 8 -17.72 47.14 -2.23
N LEU A 9 -18.11 46.03 -2.84
CA LEU A 9 -18.17 44.72 -2.19
C LEU A 9 -16.77 44.10 -2.25
N CYS A 10 -16.00 44.19 -1.16
CA CYS A 10 -14.76 43.42 -1.03
C CYS A 10 -15.12 41.93 -0.89
N LEU A 11 -14.98 41.16 -1.97
CA LEU A 11 -14.90 39.70 -1.88
C LEU A 11 -13.57 39.34 -1.21
N LEU A 12 -13.63 38.96 0.07
CA LEU A 12 -12.56 38.22 0.72
C LEU A 12 -12.58 36.79 0.16
N LEU A 13 -11.73 36.50 -0.83
CA LEU A 13 -11.34 35.13 -1.14
C LEU A 13 -10.50 34.63 0.04
N VAL A 14 -11.12 33.88 0.94
CA VAL A 14 -10.39 32.99 1.84
C VAL A 14 -9.92 31.82 0.99
N ALA A 15 -8.76 31.95 0.37
CA ALA A 15 -8.05 30.81 -0.17
C ALA A 15 -7.63 29.95 1.03
N SER A 16 -8.39 28.90 1.32
CA SER A 16 -7.91 27.83 2.19
C SER A 16 -6.69 27.23 1.51
N VAL A 17 -5.50 27.66 1.91
CA VAL A 17 -4.27 26.96 1.58
C VAL A 17 -4.39 25.65 2.36
N ALA A 18 -4.82 24.59 1.69
CA ALA A 18 -4.70 23.25 2.24
C ALA A 18 -3.22 23.10 2.66
N PRO A 19 -2.93 22.63 3.89
CA PRO A 19 -1.54 22.37 4.26
C PRO A 19 -0.96 21.47 3.18
N ALA A 20 0.20 21.86 2.63
CA ALA A 20 0.93 20.99 1.72
C ALA A 20 1.08 19.64 2.43
N ALA A 21 0.52 18.58 1.85
CA ALA A 21 0.72 17.25 2.38
C ALA A 21 2.23 17.04 2.49
N ALA A 22 2.72 16.58 3.64
CA ALA A 22 4.15 16.35 3.81
C ALA A 22 4.59 15.27 2.81
N THR A 23 5.72 15.49 2.12
CA THR A 23 6.34 14.49 1.24
C THR A 23 6.40 13.12 1.91
N ILE A 24 5.84 12.10 1.27
CA ILE A 24 5.83 10.72 1.77
C ILE A 24 7.26 10.18 1.72
N ARG A 25 7.82 9.81 2.88
CA ARG A 25 9.11 9.11 2.95
C ARG A 25 8.90 7.60 2.84
N VAL A 26 9.49 6.98 1.82
CA VAL A 26 9.37 5.54 1.56
C VAL A 26 10.70 4.82 1.85
N GLY A 27 10.67 3.81 2.70
CA GLY A 27 11.73 2.81 2.81
C GLY A 27 11.52 1.70 1.81
N LEU A 28 12.34 1.65 0.77
CA LEU A 28 12.28 0.59 -0.24
C LEU A 28 13.21 -0.57 0.15
N TYR A 29 12.66 -1.77 0.30
CA TYR A 29 13.44 -3.01 0.38
C TYR A 29 13.99 -3.35 -1.02
N ASP A 30 15.18 -2.83 -1.35
CA ASP A 30 15.71 -2.82 -2.71
C ASP A 30 16.72 -3.96 -2.94
N PHE A 31 16.34 -4.90 -3.79
CA PHE A 31 17.22 -5.94 -4.33
C PHE A 31 17.40 -5.80 -5.86
N GLY A 32 17.22 -4.58 -6.38
CA GLY A 32 17.16 -4.27 -7.80
C GLY A 32 15.75 -4.14 -8.34
N ALA A 33 14.74 -3.99 -7.47
CA ALA A 33 13.32 -3.99 -7.82
C ALA A 33 12.58 -2.81 -7.16
N GLY A 34 11.40 -2.46 -7.70
CA GLY A 34 10.50 -1.44 -7.15
C GLY A 34 10.94 0.03 -7.30
N SER A 35 12.23 0.33 -7.47
CA SER A 35 12.67 1.73 -7.65
C SER A 35 12.16 2.36 -8.96
N ALA A 36 12.09 1.60 -10.04
CA ALA A 36 11.51 2.06 -11.31
C ALA A 36 10.02 2.43 -11.16
N LEU A 37 9.27 1.69 -10.33
CA LEU A 37 7.88 2.01 -10.02
C LEU A 37 7.80 3.34 -9.28
N LEU A 38 8.58 3.51 -8.20
CA LEU A 38 8.57 4.75 -7.42
C LEU A 38 8.98 5.97 -8.26
N ASP A 39 10.04 5.84 -9.07
CA ASP A 39 10.48 6.89 -9.99
C ASP A 39 9.37 7.27 -10.97
N HIS A 40 8.67 6.27 -11.52
CA HIS A 40 7.55 6.49 -12.42
C HIS A 40 6.37 7.19 -11.72
N LEU A 41 6.00 6.78 -10.51
CA LEU A 41 4.92 7.43 -9.75
C LEU A 41 5.25 8.89 -9.40
N ILE A 42 6.49 9.17 -9.01
CA ILE A 42 6.95 10.53 -8.68
C ILE A 42 6.92 11.41 -9.94
N VAL A 43 7.51 10.94 -11.05
CA VAL A 43 7.68 11.75 -12.25
C VAL A 43 6.40 11.86 -13.08
N SER A 44 5.67 10.76 -13.24
CA SER A 44 4.53 10.66 -14.16
C SER A 44 3.17 10.85 -13.50
N HIS A 45 3.05 10.54 -12.20
CA HIS A 45 1.78 10.66 -11.46
C HIS A 45 1.79 11.75 -10.38
N GLY A 46 2.90 12.49 -10.26
CA GLY A 46 3.02 13.60 -9.32
C GLY A 46 2.93 13.17 -7.85
N LEU A 47 3.32 11.93 -7.54
CA LEU A 47 3.45 11.48 -6.16
C LEU A 47 4.52 12.32 -5.47
N ASP A 48 4.13 13.13 -4.48
CA ASP A 48 5.06 13.84 -3.60
C ASP A 48 5.68 12.84 -2.60
N ALA A 49 6.70 12.13 -3.06
CA ALA A 49 7.44 11.16 -2.27
C ALA A 49 8.94 11.25 -2.51
N ALA A 50 9.70 10.85 -1.50
CA ALA A 50 11.11 10.56 -1.59
C ALA A 50 11.36 9.17 -0.99
N TYR A 51 12.31 8.42 -1.54
CA TYR A 51 12.57 7.07 -1.06
C TYR A 51 14.04 6.82 -0.73
N THR A 52 14.25 6.03 0.32
CA THR A 52 15.56 5.52 0.74
C THR A 52 15.61 4.03 0.43
N ARG A 53 16.68 3.60 -0.23
CA ARG A 53 16.89 2.20 -0.59
C ARG A 53 17.60 1.46 0.54
N TYR A 54 17.05 0.33 0.95
CA TYR A 54 17.63 -0.58 1.92
C TYR A 54 17.86 -1.93 1.24
N SER A 55 19.11 -2.31 1.05
CA SER A 55 19.44 -3.69 0.62
C SER A 55 18.96 -4.70 1.67
N PRO A 56 18.74 -5.98 1.30
CA PRO A 56 18.40 -7.04 2.25
C PRO A 56 19.30 -7.04 3.51
N GLY A 57 20.61 -6.90 3.33
CA GLY A 57 21.56 -6.85 4.44
C GLY A 57 21.39 -5.61 5.33
N SER A 58 21.18 -4.43 4.75
CA SER A 58 20.97 -3.20 5.53
C SER A 58 19.62 -3.17 6.25
N PHE A 59 18.58 -3.77 5.65
CA PHE A 59 17.25 -3.86 6.25
C PHE A 59 17.26 -4.75 7.50
N GLY A 60 18.05 -5.83 7.50
CA GLY A 60 18.22 -6.69 8.68
C GLY A 60 18.67 -5.94 9.95
N SER A 61 19.25 -4.74 9.78
CA SER A 61 19.71 -3.88 10.89
C SER A 61 18.74 -2.74 11.24
N VAL A 62 17.60 -2.61 10.56
CA VAL A 62 16.62 -1.55 10.83
C VAL A 62 15.92 -1.83 12.16
N GLY A 63 16.24 -1.03 13.19
CA GLY A 63 15.61 -1.12 14.51
C GLY A 63 14.44 -0.17 14.71
N ASP A 64 14.36 0.90 13.90
CA ASP A 64 13.32 1.93 14.00
C ASP A 64 12.63 2.12 12.64
N PHE A 65 11.38 1.67 12.56
CA PHE A 65 10.57 1.77 11.34
C PHE A 65 9.93 3.16 11.17
N SER A 66 9.94 4.02 12.20
CA SER A 66 9.33 5.36 12.17
C SER A 66 10.09 6.38 11.31
N VAL A 67 11.32 6.05 10.91
CA VAL A 67 12.14 6.91 10.04
C VAL A 67 11.52 7.11 8.65
N GLN A 68 10.64 6.20 8.22
CA GLN A 68 9.86 6.27 6.98
C GLN A 68 8.37 6.34 7.29
N ASN A 69 7.60 6.98 6.40
CA ASN A 69 6.14 6.94 6.47
C ASN A 69 5.59 5.61 5.96
N VAL A 70 6.27 5.02 4.96
CA VAL A 70 5.85 3.77 4.32
C VAL A 70 7.06 2.90 4.09
N TRP A 71 6.90 1.59 4.22
CA TRP A 71 7.85 0.59 3.77
C TRP A 71 7.26 -0.17 2.59
N LEU A 72 8.05 -0.37 1.54
CA LEU A 72 7.65 -1.10 0.34
C LEU A 72 8.57 -2.30 0.15
N VAL A 73 7.97 -3.49 0.08
CA VAL A 73 8.64 -4.74 -0.30
C VAL A 73 8.18 -5.12 -1.72
N PRO A 74 9.05 -5.00 -2.74
CA PRO A 74 8.75 -5.34 -4.12
C PRO A 74 8.47 -6.84 -4.34
N SER A 75 7.89 -7.17 -5.49
CA SER A 75 7.61 -8.54 -5.92
C SER A 75 8.87 -9.24 -6.47
N TYR A 76 8.77 -10.55 -6.71
CA TYR A 76 9.80 -11.38 -7.35
C TYR A 76 11.16 -11.48 -6.65
N GLY A 77 11.25 -11.16 -5.36
CA GLY A 77 12.40 -11.55 -4.56
C GLY A 77 12.51 -13.08 -4.48
N GLY A 78 13.70 -13.64 -4.70
CA GLY A 78 13.96 -15.06 -4.42
C GLY A 78 13.92 -15.35 -2.92
N TYR A 79 13.88 -16.63 -2.53
CA TYR A 79 13.77 -17.02 -1.12
C TYR A 79 14.76 -16.28 -0.19
N THR A 80 16.06 -16.35 -0.49
CA THR A 80 17.12 -15.73 0.33
C THR A 80 17.14 -14.21 0.25
N ILE A 81 16.50 -13.60 -0.76
CA ILE A 81 16.39 -12.14 -0.84
C ILE A 81 15.63 -11.60 0.36
N TYR A 82 14.71 -12.35 0.97
CA TYR A 82 13.97 -11.92 2.16
C TYR A 82 14.62 -12.30 3.51
N ASP A 83 15.87 -12.79 3.51
CA ASP A 83 16.60 -13.11 4.75
C ASP A 83 16.70 -11.88 5.69
N GLY A 84 16.81 -10.67 5.13
CA GLY A 84 16.83 -9.43 5.89
C GLY A 84 15.53 -9.18 6.67
N LEU A 85 14.38 -9.55 6.12
CA LEU A 85 13.08 -9.47 6.79
C LEU A 85 12.92 -10.60 7.82
N ARG A 86 13.33 -11.83 7.49
CA ARG A 86 13.27 -12.99 8.41
C ARG A 86 14.16 -12.83 9.64
N SER A 87 15.32 -12.21 9.48
CA SER A 87 16.28 -12.01 10.56
C SER A 87 16.07 -10.73 11.37
N ASN A 88 15.24 -9.78 10.90
CA ASN A 88 14.99 -8.53 11.62
C ASN A 88 13.99 -8.73 12.77
N PRO A 89 14.42 -8.65 14.04
CA PRO A 89 13.54 -8.92 15.19
C PRO A 89 12.43 -7.88 15.37
N THR A 90 12.67 -6.62 15.01
CA THR A 90 11.67 -5.55 15.10
C THR A 90 10.55 -5.76 14.08
N PHE A 91 10.91 -6.15 12.85
CA PHE A 91 9.94 -6.53 11.83
C PHE A 91 9.14 -7.77 12.25
N GLN A 92 9.83 -8.84 12.67
CA GLN A 92 9.20 -10.11 13.06
C GLN A 92 8.28 -10.00 14.29
N ALA A 93 8.44 -8.96 15.12
CA ALA A 93 7.48 -8.66 16.19
C ALA A 93 6.10 -8.26 15.64
N GLY A 94 6.03 -7.65 14.44
CA GLY A 94 4.78 -7.36 13.72
C GLY A 94 3.99 -6.12 14.19
N PHE A 95 4.44 -5.41 15.23
CA PHE A 95 3.72 -4.26 15.82
C PHE A 95 4.24 -2.88 15.37
N ALA A 96 5.20 -2.86 14.45
CA ALA A 96 5.85 -1.64 13.98
C ALA A 96 5.00 -0.81 13.01
N PHE A 97 3.94 -1.38 12.45
CA PHE A 97 3.13 -0.78 11.39
C PHE A 97 1.68 -0.56 11.83
N SER A 98 1.03 0.52 11.37
CA SER A 98 -0.41 0.75 11.61
C SER A 98 -1.29 0.32 10.44
N ARG A 99 -0.75 0.30 9.22
CA ARG A 99 -1.48 -0.14 8.03
C ARG A 99 -0.61 -1.10 7.25
N VAL A 100 -1.14 -2.27 6.95
CA VAL A 100 -0.47 -3.28 6.13
C VAL A 100 -1.35 -3.61 4.94
N LEU A 101 -0.77 -3.60 3.75
CA LEU A 101 -1.40 -4.00 2.51
C LEU A 101 -0.54 -5.09 1.87
N LEU A 102 -1.12 -6.27 1.67
CA LEU A 102 -0.52 -7.36 0.92
C LEU A 102 -1.24 -7.43 -0.44
N ILE A 103 -0.49 -7.20 -1.51
CA ILE A 103 -1.00 -7.16 -2.88
C ILE A 103 -0.57 -8.43 -3.58
N GLY A 104 -1.51 -9.33 -3.88
CA GLY A 104 -1.26 -10.53 -4.71
C GLY A 104 -1.08 -10.25 -6.20
N LEU A 105 -1.16 -8.98 -6.58
CA LEU A 105 -0.75 -8.44 -7.87
C LEU A 105 0.70 -7.95 -7.76
N ASP A 106 1.43 -7.97 -8.87
CA ASP A 106 2.81 -7.49 -9.04
C ASP A 106 2.84 -6.17 -9.84
N PRO A 107 2.21 -5.09 -9.35
CA PRO A 107 2.10 -3.85 -10.10
C PRO A 107 3.46 -3.20 -10.39
N ASP A 108 4.51 -3.56 -9.64
CA ASP A 108 5.90 -3.19 -9.89
C ASP A 108 6.54 -3.94 -11.07
N ALA A 109 5.96 -5.02 -11.58
CA ALA A 109 6.36 -5.66 -12.84
C ALA A 109 5.47 -5.25 -14.02
N HIS A 110 4.24 -4.83 -13.76
CA HIS A 110 3.27 -4.39 -14.79
C HIS A 110 3.27 -2.89 -15.06
N HIS A 111 4.04 -2.10 -14.33
CA HIS A 111 4.28 -0.71 -14.71
C HIS A 111 5.44 -0.62 -15.72
N PRO A 112 5.46 0.41 -16.60
CA PRO A 112 4.38 1.35 -16.89
C PRO A 112 3.43 0.82 -17.97
N SER A 113 3.48 -0.48 -18.33
CA SER A 113 2.66 -1.04 -19.41
C SER A 113 1.16 -1.05 -19.06
N SER A 114 0.83 -1.12 -17.77
CA SER A 114 -0.53 -0.98 -17.25
C SER A 114 -0.68 0.27 -16.39
N GLU A 115 -1.45 1.24 -16.88
CA GLU A 115 -1.82 2.45 -16.11
C GLU A 115 -2.55 2.09 -14.80
N ALA A 116 -3.33 1.01 -14.81
CA ALA A 116 -4.04 0.54 -13.63
C ALA A 116 -3.07 0.02 -12.55
N SER A 117 -1.91 -0.53 -12.94
CA SER A 117 -0.87 -0.92 -11.98
C SER A 117 -0.24 0.29 -11.28
N SER A 118 0.04 1.36 -12.03
CA SER A 118 0.53 2.64 -11.49
C SER A 118 -0.51 3.29 -10.58
N THR A 119 -1.78 3.34 -11.01
CA THR A 119 -2.88 3.89 -10.21
C THR A 119 -3.09 3.11 -8.91
N LEU A 120 -3.06 1.76 -8.96
CA LEU A 120 -3.15 0.91 -7.77
C LEU A 120 -2.04 1.23 -6.77
N MET A 121 -0.79 1.34 -7.23
CA MET A 121 0.33 1.63 -6.36
C MET A 121 0.35 3.06 -5.83
N LEU A 122 -0.11 4.03 -6.61
CA LEU A 122 -0.31 5.40 -6.15
C LEU A 122 -1.30 5.44 -4.98
N ASN A 123 -2.48 4.85 -5.17
CA ASN A 123 -3.52 4.82 -4.15
C ASN A 123 -3.08 4.05 -2.90
N ALA A 124 -2.38 2.92 -3.10
CA ALA A 124 -1.82 2.11 -2.03
C ALA A 124 -0.85 2.91 -1.16
N LEU A 125 0.14 3.57 -1.77
CA LEU A 125 1.14 4.39 -1.07
C LEU A 125 0.47 5.53 -0.29
N GLN A 126 -0.49 6.22 -0.91
CA GLN A 126 -1.23 7.31 -0.25
C GLN A 126 -2.06 6.81 0.93
N TRP A 127 -2.73 5.67 0.80
CA TRP A 127 -3.56 5.11 1.87
C TRP A 127 -2.74 4.64 3.07
N VAL A 128 -1.68 3.86 2.84
CA VAL A 128 -0.84 3.37 3.95
C VAL A 128 -0.09 4.51 4.66
N ALA A 129 0.28 5.58 3.93
CA ALA A 129 1.01 6.72 4.48
C ALA A 129 0.17 7.59 5.43
N GLN A 130 -1.16 7.51 5.38
CA GLN A 130 -2.06 8.28 6.25
C GLN A 130 -2.11 7.75 7.70
N GLY A 131 -1.32 6.72 8.04
CA GLY A 131 -1.36 6.03 9.33
C GLY A 131 -0.79 6.87 10.46
N SER A 132 -1.21 6.58 11.70
CA SER A 132 -0.58 7.13 12.92
C SER A 132 0.82 6.55 13.16
N LYS A 133 1.13 5.40 12.54
CA LYS A 133 2.46 4.78 12.46
C LYS A 133 2.83 4.54 10.98
N PRO A 134 4.05 4.10 10.69
CA PRO A 134 4.42 3.73 9.34
C PRO A 134 3.51 2.66 8.75
N GLY A 135 3.27 2.76 7.45
CA GLY A 135 2.60 1.74 6.66
C GLY A 135 3.57 0.69 6.09
N LEU A 136 3.07 -0.50 5.75
CA LEU A 136 3.78 -1.51 4.98
C LEU A 136 2.95 -1.90 3.74
N ILE A 137 3.61 -1.92 2.59
CA ILE A 137 3.10 -2.55 1.38
C ILE A 137 4.00 -3.72 1.03
N VAL A 138 3.38 -4.88 0.81
CA VAL A 138 4.04 -6.08 0.32
C VAL A 138 3.40 -6.46 -1.01
N LEU A 139 4.21 -6.54 -2.06
CA LEU A 139 3.76 -6.98 -3.38
C LEU A 139 3.91 -8.49 -3.52
N ALA A 140 3.32 -9.05 -4.59
CA ALA A 140 3.21 -10.49 -4.75
C ALA A 140 4.57 -11.18 -4.67
N ASP A 141 4.72 -12.12 -3.76
CA ASP A 141 5.93 -12.90 -3.60
C ASP A 141 5.64 -14.38 -3.91
N SER A 142 5.67 -14.68 -5.19
CA SER A 142 5.39 -16.01 -5.72
C SER A 142 6.49 -17.04 -5.43
N TYR A 143 7.68 -16.60 -4.98
CA TYR A 143 8.84 -17.47 -4.74
C TYR A 143 9.07 -17.83 -3.28
N ALA A 144 8.94 -16.87 -2.35
CA ALA A 144 9.03 -17.16 -0.92
C ALA A 144 7.65 -17.27 -0.26
N HIS A 145 6.57 -17.11 -1.03
CA HIS A 145 5.19 -17.32 -0.58
C HIS A 145 4.87 -16.56 0.71
N LEU A 146 5.41 -15.35 0.85
CA LEU A 146 5.19 -14.51 2.03
C LEU A 146 5.59 -15.18 3.36
N ASP A 147 6.42 -16.23 3.35
CA ASP A 147 6.84 -16.98 4.54
C ASP A 147 7.72 -16.17 5.51
N TRP A 148 8.17 -15.01 5.05
CA TRP A 148 8.95 -14.03 5.79
C TRP A 148 8.09 -13.01 6.54
N LEU A 149 6.77 -12.98 6.33
CA LEU A 149 5.89 -12.08 7.07
C LEU A 149 5.89 -12.41 8.58
N PRO A 150 5.64 -11.42 9.45
CA PRO A 150 5.56 -11.65 10.90
C PRO A 150 4.51 -12.72 11.22
N PRO A 151 4.86 -13.81 11.93
CA PRO A 151 3.92 -14.90 12.24
C PRO A 151 2.69 -14.44 13.02
N SER A 152 2.82 -13.38 13.83
CA SER A 152 1.74 -12.78 14.62
C SER A 152 0.61 -12.19 13.77
N TRP A 153 0.84 -12.01 12.47
CA TRP A 153 -0.17 -11.50 11.55
C TRP A 153 -1.18 -12.56 11.09
N GLY A 154 -0.88 -13.84 11.29
CA GLY A 154 -1.76 -14.94 10.94
C GLY A 154 -2.06 -15.05 9.44
N VAL A 155 -1.17 -14.52 8.59
CA VAL A 155 -1.29 -14.60 7.14
C VAL A 155 -0.85 -16.00 6.72
N PRO A 156 -1.74 -16.82 6.12
CA PRO A 156 -1.37 -18.14 5.65
C PRO A 156 -0.52 -18.05 4.39
N VAL A 157 0.20 -19.12 4.09
CA VAL A 157 0.95 -19.27 2.84
C VAL A 157 -0.05 -19.15 1.67
N PRO A 158 0.13 -18.18 0.74
CA PRO A 158 -0.71 -18.03 -0.43
C PRO A 158 -0.45 -19.15 -1.44
N ALA A 159 -1.44 -19.42 -2.28
CA ALA A 159 -1.25 -20.15 -3.52
C ALA A 159 -0.63 -19.22 -4.57
N THR A 160 0.26 -19.77 -5.39
CA THR A 160 0.88 -19.08 -6.52
C THR A 160 0.28 -19.59 -7.82
N SER A 161 -0.18 -18.68 -8.66
CA SER A 161 -0.67 -18.98 -10.01
C SER A 161 -0.53 -17.72 -10.87
N CYS A 162 -0.44 -17.88 -12.19
CA CYS A 162 -0.62 -16.77 -13.12
C CYS A 162 -2.08 -16.74 -13.55
N LEU A 163 -2.83 -15.73 -13.12
CA LEU A 163 -4.23 -15.54 -13.46
C LEU A 163 -4.47 -14.09 -13.92
N ASP A 164 -5.45 -13.90 -14.81
CA ASP A 164 -5.76 -12.59 -15.40
C ASP A 164 -7.13 -12.04 -15.01
N LEU A 165 -7.68 -12.56 -13.91
CA LEU A 165 -8.98 -12.14 -13.40
C LEU A 165 -8.83 -11.54 -12.01
N VAL A 166 -9.19 -10.27 -11.91
CA VAL A 166 -9.27 -9.53 -10.65
C VAL A 166 -10.68 -8.98 -10.50
N GLN A 167 -11.29 -9.25 -9.37
CA GLN A 167 -12.57 -8.69 -8.96
C GLN A 167 -12.36 -7.82 -7.74
N ILE A 168 -12.73 -6.54 -7.82
CA ILE A 168 -12.86 -5.71 -6.63
C ILE A 168 -14.00 -6.29 -5.79
N ASP A 169 -13.74 -6.53 -4.50
CA ASP A 169 -14.78 -6.95 -3.57
C ASP A 169 -15.87 -5.86 -3.55
N PRO A 170 -17.15 -6.20 -3.84
CA PRO A 170 -18.21 -5.20 -3.89
C PRO A 170 -18.34 -4.37 -2.60
N ALA A 171 -18.03 -4.96 -1.44
CA ALA A 171 -18.05 -4.25 -0.16
C ALA A 171 -16.91 -3.23 -0.04
N GLN A 172 -15.85 -3.37 -0.85
CA GLN A 172 -14.65 -2.53 -0.84
C GLN A 172 -14.52 -1.66 -2.10
N ALA A 173 -15.56 -1.54 -2.92
CA ALA A 173 -15.54 -0.68 -4.10
C ALA A 173 -15.26 0.79 -3.78
N GLY A 174 -15.61 1.25 -2.57
CA GLY A 174 -15.33 2.60 -2.07
C GLY A 174 -14.00 2.75 -1.32
N HIS A 175 -13.21 1.68 -1.16
CA HIS A 175 -11.94 1.75 -0.43
C HIS A 175 -10.95 2.67 -1.18
N PRO A 176 -10.16 3.54 -0.51
CA PRO A 176 -9.27 4.49 -1.18
C PRO A 176 -8.27 3.85 -2.16
N VAL A 177 -7.79 2.64 -1.85
CA VAL A 177 -6.93 1.86 -2.75
C VAL A 177 -7.58 1.61 -4.12
N ASN A 178 -8.90 1.51 -4.18
CA ASN A 178 -9.69 1.22 -5.38
C ASN A 178 -10.14 2.48 -6.14
N ALA A 179 -9.76 3.69 -5.70
CA ALA A 179 -10.18 4.93 -6.33
C ALA A 179 -9.75 4.98 -7.80
N GLY A 180 -10.72 5.19 -8.71
CA GLY A 180 -10.47 5.22 -10.16
C GLY A 180 -10.19 3.87 -10.80
N LEU A 181 -10.22 2.77 -10.03
CA LEU A 181 -10.00 1.42 -10.52
C LEU A 181 -11.32 0.67 -10.70
N THR A 182 -11.30 -0.34 -11.56
CA THR A 182 -12.39 -1.30 -11.75
C THR A 182 -11.81 -2.70 -11.91
N SER A 183 -12.61 -3.74 -11.63
CA SER A 183 -12.23 -5.13 -11.91
C SER A 183 -11.69 -5.33 -13.33
N ALA A 184 -12.30 -4.65 -14.31
CA ALA A 184 -11.92 -4.77 -15.72
C ALA A 184 -10.51 -4.22 -16.00
N VAL A 185 -10.15 -3.06 -15.43
CA VAL A 185 -8.82 -2.45 -15.66
C VAL A 185 -7.73 -3.09 -14.80
N LEU A 186 -8.09 -3.77 -13.72
CA LEU A 186 -7.16 -4.58 -12.90
C LEU A 186 -6.92 -5.99 -13.48
N SER A 187 -7.62 -6.36 -14.55
CA SER A 187 -7.53 -7.67 -15.19
C SER A 187 -6.79 -7.60 -16.52
N ASN A 188 -6.35 -8.76 -17.03
CA ASN A 188 -5.69 -8.93 -18.33
C ASN A 188 -4.38 -8.14 -18.52
N TRP A 189 -3.57 -8.02 -17.47
CA TRP A 189 -2.19 -7.52 -17.58
C TRP A 189 -1.21 -8.56 -18.14
N GLY A 190 -1.65 -9.82 -18.29
CA GLY A 190 -0.79 -10.94 -18.68
C GLY A 190 -0.12 -11.52 -17.44
N CYS A 191 -0.90 -12.23 -16.63
CA CYS A 191 -0.66 -12.58 -15.22
C CYS A 191 -0.88 -11.42 -14.25
N SER A 192 -2.10 -10.86 -14.24
CA SER A 192 -2.52 -9.80 -13.30
C SER A 192 -2.40 -10.20 -11.82
N VAL A 193 -2.50 -11.50 -11.53
CA VAL A 193 -2.43 -12.09 -10.19
C VAL A 193 -1.31 -13.13 -10.18
N HIS A 194 -0.45 -13.04 -9.18
CA HIS A 194 0.64 -13.99 -8.91
C HIS A 194 0.49 -14.71 -7.57
N SER A 195 -0.33 -14.20 -6.67
CA SER A 195 -0.60 -14.83 -5.38
C SER A 195 -2.04 -14.59 -4.93
N TYR A 196 -2.65 -15.59 -4.31
CA TYR A 196 -3.98 -15.50 -3.69
C TYR A 196 -4.08 -16.42 -2.47
N PHE A 197 -5.02 -16.14 -1.58
CA PHE A 197 -5.25 -16.91 -0.36
C PHE A 197 -6.41 -17.88 -0.55
N SER A 198 -6.33 -19.06 0.07
CA SER A 198 -7.38 -20.09 -0.07
C SER A 198 -8.71 -19.74 0.60
N ALA A 199 -8.71 -18.75 1.51
CA ALA A 199 -9.88 -18.25 2.21
C ALA A 199 -9.63 -16.83 2.73
N ASP A 200 -10.70 -16.14 3.16
CA ASP A 200 -10.58 -14.89 3.90
C ASP A 200 -9.75 -15.09 5.17
N ILE A 201 -8.87 -14.11 5.46
CA ILE A 201 -7.95 -14.16 6.59
C ILE A 201 -8.59 -13.39 7.75
N GLY A 202 -8.74 -14.04 8.91
CA GLY A 202 -9.33 -13.41 10.08
C GLY A 202 -8.60 -12.12 10.49
N GLY A 203 -9.35 -11.03 10.65
CA GLY A 203 -8.79 -9.71 11.01
C GLY A 203 -8.20 -8.91 9.84
N TRP A 204 -8.30 -9.42 8.61
CA TRP A 204 -7.94 -8.72 7.38
C TRP A 204 -9.18 -8.42 6.54
N THR A 205 -9.14 -7.31 5.81
CA THR A 205 -10.16 -6.91 4.85
C THR A 205 -9.70 -7.27 3.44
N THR A 206 -10.50 -8.03 2.71
CA THR A 206 -10.22 -8.42 1.32
C THR A 206 -10.67 -7.31 0.36
N LEU A 207 -9.73 -6.70 -0.37
CA LEU A 207 -10.02 -5.67 -1.37
C LEU A 207 -10.29 -6.26 -2.76
N HIS A 208 -9.57 -7.33 -3.11
CA HIS A 208 -9.61 -7.96 -4.43
C HIS A 208 -9.77 -9.47 -4.30
N ARG A 209 -10.47 -10.11 -5.24
CA ARG A 209 -10.75 -11.54 -5.30
C ARG A 209 -10.58 -12.09 -6.72
N LEU A 210 -10.35 -13.39 -6.86
CA LEU A 210 -10.28 -14.05 -8.18
C LEU A 210 -11.62 -14.04 -8.92
N SER A 211 -12.74 -14.01 -8.19
CA SER A 211 -14.09 -13.97 -8.75
C SER A 211 -15.06 -13.36 -7.72
N PRO A 212 -16.32 -13.03 -8.07
CA PRO A 212 -17.28 -12.59 -7.07
C PRO A 212 -17.47 -13.65 -5.99
N GLY A 213 -17.04 -13.34 -4.76
CA GLY A 213 -17.05 -14.28 -3.62
C GLY A 213 -15.93 -15.34 -3.64
N GLY A 214 -14.99 -15.26 -4.58
CA GLY A 214 -13.84 -16.15 -4.67
C GLY A 214 -12.70 -15.82 -3.71
N GLU A 215 -11.55 -16.42 -3.98
CA GLU A 215 -10.33 -16.35 -3.19
C GLU A 215 -9.77 -14.92 -3.08
N PRO A 216 -9.34 -14.47 -1.89
CA PRO A 216 -8.70 -13.17 -1.72
C PRO A 216 -7.36 -13.05 -2.46
N ILE A 217 -7.13 -11.92 -3.12
CA ILE A 217 -5.87 -11.58 -3.80
C ILE A 217 -5.14 -10.49 -3.03
N THR A 218 -5.84 -9.41 -2.70
CA THR A 218 -5.29 -8.24 -2.01
C THR A 218 -6.02 -8.08 -0.70
N VAL A 219 -5.26 -8.03 0.38
CA VAL A 219 -5.80 -7.90 1.74
C VAL A 219 -5.14 -6.74 2.45
N VAL A 220 -5.92 -6.03 3.25
CA VAL A 220 -5.45 -4.94 4.11
C VAL A 220 -5.77 -5.20 5.56
N ARG A 221 -4.97 -4.63 6.43
CA ARG A 221 -5.25 -4.57 7.85
C ARG A 221 -4.85 -3.22 8.41
N GLU A 222 -5.77 -2.60 9.12
CA GLU A 222 -5.46 -1.52 10.04
C GLU A 222 -5.13 -2.16 11.40
N LEU A 223 -3.88 -2.01 11.82
CA LEU A 223 -3.38 -2.44 13.11
C LEU A 223 -3.63 -1.30 14.11
N CYS A 224 -4.89 -1.18 14.55
CA CYS A 224 -5.26 -0.31 15.66
C CYS A 224 -4.53 -0.79 16.91
N VAL A 225 -3.84 0.13 17.60
CA VAL A 225 -3.03 -0.19 18.79
C VAL A 225 -3.85 -0.05 20.08
N GLY A 226 -5.10 0.41 19.99
CA GLY A 226 -6.04 0.48 21.09
C GLY A 226 -7.20 -0.51 20.96
N GLY A 227 -8.20 -0.36 21.85
CA GLY A 227 -9.45 -1.12 21.77
C GLY A 227 -10.17 -0.88 20.44
N ALA A 228 -11.16 -1.72 20.11
CA ALA A 228 -11.95 -1.54 18.89
C ALA A 228 -12.54 -0.11 18.84
N GLY A 229 -12.07 0.72 17.90
CA GLY A 229 -12.46 2.13 17.74
C GLY A 229 -11.30 3.14 17.85
N ASP A 230 -10.21 2.80 18.56
CA ASP A 230 -9.05 3.68 18.76
C ASP A 230 -8.04 3.51 17.62
N CYS A 231 -8.24 4.29 16.55
CA CYS A 231 -7.38 4.29 15.36
C CYS A 231 -6.25 5.35 15.40
N ASP A 232 -6.26 6.28 16.36
CA ASP A 232 -5.27 7.37 16.44
C ASP A 232 -4.21 7.13 17.54
N GLY A 233 -4.43 6.17 18.43
CA GLY A 233 -3.45 5.74 19.42
C GLY A 233 -3.35 6.67 20.62
N ASP A 234 -4.39 7.45 20.91
CA ASP A 234 -4.46 8.29 22.11
C ASP A 234 -4.93 7.54 23.37
N GLY A 235 -5.35 6.27 23.22
CA GLY A 235 -5.86 5.42 24.30
C GLY A 235 -7.38 5.53 24.51
N VAL A 236 -8.11 6.19 23.61
CA VAL A 236 -9.57 6.35 23.63
C VAL A 236 -10.16 5.83 22.31
N ALA A 237 -11.16 4.95 22.44
CA ALA A 237 -11.95 4.44 21.31
C ALA A 237 -13.17 5.31 21.01
#